data_AF-A0A1V2QGV8-F1
#
_entry.id   AF-A0A1V2QGV8-F1
#
_cell.length_a   1.000
_cell.length_b   1.000
_cell.length_c   1.000
_cell.angle_alpha   90.00
_cell.angle_beta   90.00
_cell.angle_gamma   90.00
#
_symmetry.space_group_name_H-M   'P 1'
#
loop_
_entity.id
_entity.type
_entity.pdbx_description
1 polymer ?
#
loop_
_entity_poly.entity_id
_entity_poly.type
_entity_poly.pdbx_seq_one_letter_code
_entity_poly.pdbx_strand_id
1 'polypeptide(L)'
;MLYIGIQVKRNKIDASAESRGSDVNVGIVFNQILMMLDNGVLDQGLNSKVFVDHVLIVSGGEITKSAQNWLNEKLVGTGRRQIMYMGREKIVTLWLENNLPVPRTS
;
A
#
# COMPACT_ATOMS: atom_id res chain seq x y z
N MET A 1 13.86 5.03 14.20
CA MET A 1 13.75 5.18 12.73
C MET A 1 12.56 4.36 12.28
N LEU A 2 11.89 4.80 11.23
CA LEU A 2 10.65 4.23 10.72
C LEU A 2 10.90 3.78 9.28
N TYR A 3 10.65 2.50 8.97
CA TYR A 3 10.84 1.98 7.61
C TYR A 3 9.49 1.63 7.01
N ILE A 4 9.03 2.49 6.10
CA ILE A 4 7.75 2.32 5.41
C ILE A 4 8.00 1.76 4.01
N GLY A 5 7.39 0.61 3.73
CA GLY A 5 7.27 0.08 2.40
C GLY A 5 5.95 0.52 1.77
N ILE A 6 5.98 1.00 0.52
CA ILE A 6 4.81 1.56 -0.15
C ILE A 6 4.46 0.72 -1.37
N GLN A 7 3.18 0.36 -1.50
CA GLN A 7 2.61 -0.23 -2.69
C GLN A 7 1.56 0.70 -3.29
N VAL A 8 1.78 1.15 -4.53
CA VAL A 8 0.90 2.10 -5.22
C VAL A 8 0.24 1.43 -6.42
N LYS A 9 -1.09 1.56 -6.54
CA LYS A 9 -1.88 1.10 -7.68
C LYS A 9 -2.71 2.23 -8.26
N ARG A 10 -2.86 2.26 -9.59
CA ARG A 10 -3.64 3.30 -10.27
C ARG A 10 -5.14 3.13 -10.06
N ASN A 11 -5.61 1.89 -10.10
CA ASN A 11 -7.03 1.53 -10.14
C ASN A 11 -7.48 0.88 -8.84
N LYS A 12 -8.77 0.54 -8.79
CA LYS A 12 -9.44 -0.10 -7.65
C LYS A 12 -8.69 -1.36 -7.21
N ILE A 13 -8.63 -1.58 -5.91
CA ILE A 13 -8.13 -2.84 -5.33
C ILE A 13 -9.33 -3.56 -4.71
N ASP A 14 -9.58 -4.80 -5.15
CA ASP A 14 -10.68 -5.62 -4.64
C ASP A 14 -10.29 -7.06 -4.34
N ALA A 15 -11.14 -7.74 -3.57
CA ALA A 15 -11.02 -9.16 -3.24
C ALA A 15 -11.86 -10.05 -4.17
N SER A 16 -12.31 -9.54 -5.33
CA SER A 16 -13.16 -10.31 -6.24
C SER A 16 -12.32 -11.23 -7.13
N ALA A 17 -12.85 -12.42 -7.44
CA ALA A 17 -12.19 -13.34 -8.36
C ALA A 17 -12.15 -12.80 -9.81
N GLU A 18 -13.09 -11.92 -10.15
CA GLU A 18 -13.22 -11.28 -11.46
C GLU A 18 -13.03 -9.76 -11.35
N SER A 19 -11.85 -9.33 -10.89
CA SER A 19 -11.48 -7.91 -10.98
C SER A 19 -11.63 -7.48 -12.46
N ARG A 20 -12.51 -6.51 -12.74
CA ARG A 20 -12.89 -6.16 -14.12
C ARG A 20 -11.94 -5.14 -14.72
N GLY A 21 -11.63 -5.29 -16.01
CA GLY A 21 -10.84 -4.33 -16.76
C GLY A 21 -9.43 -4.18 -16.19
N SER A 22 -9.12 -3.01 -15.63
CA SER A 22 -7.80 -2.67 -15.11
C SER A 22 -7.71 -2.66 -13.58
N ASP A 23 -8.73 -3.17 -12.88
CA ASP A 23 -8.74 -3.30 -11.43
C ASP A 23 -7.68 -4.32 -10.96
N VAL A 24 -7.20 -4.14 -9.74
CA VAL A 24 -6.11 -4.93 -9.18
C VAL A 24 -6.66 -5.89 -8.13
N ASN A 25 -6.42 -7.17 -8.33
CA ASN A 25 -6.75 -8.18 -7.33
C ASN A 25 -5.84 -8.06 -6.10
N VAL A 26 -6.46 -8.10 -4.91
CA VAL A 26 -5.77 -7.97 -3.61
C VAL A 26 -4.68 -9.04 -3.38
N GLY A 27 -4.81 -10.22 -3.97
CA GLY A 27 -3.80 -11.29 -3.88
C GLY A 27 -2.46 -10.90 -4.51
N ILE A 28 -2.48 -10.12 -5.60
CA ILE A 28 -1.26 -9.58 -6.21
C ILE A 28 -0.59 -8.60 -5.26
N VAL A 29 -1.37 -7.71 -4.65
CA VAL A 29 -0.89 -6.71 -3.69
C VAL A 29 -0.28 -7.40 -2.47
N PHE A 30 -0.93 -8.44 -1.95
CA PHE A 30 -0.42 -9.22 -0.82
C PHE A 30 0.94 -9.88 -1.10
N ASN A 31 1.11 -10.52 -2.25
CA ASN A 31 2.40 -11.12 -2.60
C ASN A 31 3.50 -10.07 -2.71
N GLN A 32 3.19 -8.89 -3.28
CA GLN A 32 4.15 -7.78 -3.35
C GLN A 32 4.51 -7.24 -1.95
N ILE A 33 3.53 -7.19 -1.04
CA ILE A 33 3.78 -6.84 0.36
C ILE A 33 4.71 -7.87 0.99
N LEU A 34 4.45 -9.17 0.85
CA LEU A 34 5.34 -10.21 1.40
C LEU A 34 6.77 -10.07 0.88
N MET A 35 6.97 -9.90 -0.43
CA MET A 35 8.30 -9.68 -1.01
C MET A 35 9.00 -8.47 -0.40
N MET A 36 8.26 -7.39 -0.14
CA MET A 36 8.78 -6.16 0.48
C MET A 36 9.08 -6.34 1.98
N LEU A 37 8.28 -7.15 2.68
CA LEU A 37 8.44 -7.43 4.09
C LEU A 37 9.59 -8.42 4.39
N ASP A 38 9.83 -9.35 3.47
CA ASP A 38 10.85 -10.40 3.58
C ASP A 38 12.21 -9.96 3.04
N ASN A 39 12.23 -8.98 2.14
CA ASN A 39 13.48 -8.44 1.62
C ASN A 39 13.84 -7.12 2.30
N GLY A 40 14.73 -7.19 3.29
CA GLY A 40 15.30 -5.98 3.89
C GLY A 40 16.03 -5.08 2.88
N VAL A 41 16.03 -3.78 3.18
CA VAL A 41 16.69 -2.73 2.41
C VAL A 41 18.04 -2.42 3.04
N LEU A 42 19.03 -2.03 2.25
CA LEU A 42 20.31 -1.56 2.80
C LEU A 42 20.17 -0.10 3.23
N ASP A 43 20.37 0.18 4.52
CA ASP A 43 20.48 1.55 5.02
C ASP A 43 21.95 2.00 4.94
N GLN A 44 22.22 3.04 4.15
CA GLN A 44 23.58 3.56 3.96
C GLN A 44 24.13 4.29 5.18
N GLY A 45 23.26 4.88 6.02
CA GLY A 45 23.67 5.55 7.25
C GLY A 45 24.07 4.58 8.36
N LEU A 46 23.42 3.40 8.40
CA LEU A 46 23.74 2.34 9.36
C LEU A 46 24.67 1.26 8.80
N ASN A 47 24.96 1.29 7.50
CA ASN A 47 25.68 0.25 6.76
C ASN A 47 25.18 -1.17 7.07
N SER A 48 23.86 -1.33 7.20
CA SER A 48 23.23 -2.59 7.62
C SER A 48 21.89 -2.81 6.92
N LYS A 49 21.47 -4.09 6.85
CA LYS A 49 20.19 -4.49 6.28
C LYS A 49 19.09 -4.28 7.31
N VAL A 50 18.07 -3.51 6.93
CA VAL A 50 16.93 -3.14 7.78
C VAL A 50 15.63 -3.62 7.14
N PHE A 51 14.65 -3.98 7.96
CA PHE A 51 13.38 -4.50 7.49
C PHE A 51 12.29 -3.45 7.63
N VAL A 52 11.36 -3.47 6.67
CA VAL A 52 10.15 -2.64 6.71
C VAL A 52 9.27 -3.09 7.88
N ASP A 53 8.87 -2.12 8.70
CA ASP A 53 8.00 -2.30 9.87
C ASP A 53 6.58 -1.76 9.63
N HIS A 54 6.38 -0.94 8.59
CA HIS A 54 5.08 -0.38 8.20
C HIS A 54 4.81 -0.56 6.71
N VAL A 55 3.56 -0.85 6.37
CA VAL A 55 3.11 -1.01 4.98
C VAL A 55 2.07 0.06 4.67
N LEU A 56 2.32 0.87 3.65
CA LEU A 56 1.35 1.82 3.12
C LEU A 56 0.86 1.35 1.75
N ILE A 57 -0.44 1.14 1.64
CA ILE A 57 -1.11 0.72 0.41
C ILE A 57 -1.90 1.91 -0.13
N VAL A 58 -1.54 2.36 -1.33
CA VAL A 58 -2.14 3.51 -1.99
C VAL A 58 -2.85 3.06 -3.26
N SER A 59 -4.09 3.52 -3.46
CA SER A 59 -4.83 3.32 -4.70
C SER A 59 -5.41 4.64 -5.22
N GLY A 60 -5.27 4.89 -6.53
CA GLY A 60 -5.99 5.95 -7.22
C GLY A 60 -7.48 5.68 -7.43
N GLY A 61 -7.93 4.45 -7.13
CA GLY A 61 -9.32 4.04 -7.02
C GLY A 61 -9.70 3.72 -5.56
N GLU A 62 -10.80 2.98 -5.40
CA GLU A 62 -11.23 2.49 -4.09
C GLU A 62 -10.36 1.28 -3.67
N ILE A 63 -10.00 1.20 -2.39
CA ILE A 63 -9.55 -0.05 -1.77
C ILE A 63 -10.75 -0.61 -1.01
N THR A 64 -11.40 -1.63 -1.57
CA THR A 64 -12.67 -2.10 -1.01
C THR A 64 -12.51 -2.57 0.43
N LYS A 65 -13.55 -2.43 1.26
CA LYS A 65 -13.53 -2.95 2.63
C LYS A 65 -13.23 -4.45 2.69
N SER A 66 -13.71 -5.22 1.72
CA SER A 66 -13.40 -6.64 1.60
C SER A 66 -11.91 -6.91 1.37
N ALA A 67 -11.25 -6.11 0.52
CA ALA A 67 -9.81 -6.21 0.30
C ALA A 67 -9.01 -5.82 1.55
N GLN A 68 -9.42 -4.75 2.25
CA GLN A 68 -8.76 -4.34 3.51
C GLN A 68 -8.87 -5.44 4.57
N ASN A 69 -10.07 -5.99 4.78
CA ASN A 69 -10.28 -7.07 5.74
C ASN A 69 -9.43 -8.30 5.38
N TRP A 70 -9.44 -8.71 4.11
CA TRP A 70 -8.66 -9.85 3.65
C TRP A 70 -7.15 -9.65 3.84
N LEU A 71 -6.62 -8.46 3.54
CA LEU A 71 -5.21 -8.14 3.79
C LEU A 71 -4.87 -8.16 5.27
N ASN A 72 -5.72 -7.55 6.10
CA ASN A 72 -5.52 -7.54 7.55
C ASN A 72 -5.48 -8.98 8.09
N GLU A 73 -6.43 -9.83 7.72
CA GLU A 73 -6.47 -11.23 8.13
C GLU A 73 -5.22 -12.00 7.69
N LYS A 74 -4.77 -11.82 6.44
CA LYS A 74 -3.60 -12.53 5.92
C LYS A 74 -2.28 -12.05 6.49
N LEU A 75 -2.16 -10.76 6.81
CA LEU A 75 -0.93 -10.16 7.31
C LEU A 75 -0.79 -10.23 8.83
N VAL A 76 -1.85 -10.51 9.60
CA VAL A 76 -1.76 -10.78 11.05
C VAL A 76 -0.72 -11.85 11.38
N GLY A 77 -0.55 -12.87 10.54
CA GLY A 77 0.44 -13.94 10.73
C GLY A 77 1.88 -13.56 10.39
N THR A 78 2.13 -12.38 9.82
CA THR A 78 3.46 -11.98 9.28
C THR A 78 4.28 -11.10 10.25
N GLY A 79 3.81 -10.97 11.49
CA GLY A 79 4.38 -10.13 12.55
C GLY A 79 3.59 -8.85 12.82
N ARG A 80 3.87 -8.16 13.94
CA ARG A 80 3.27 -6.85 14.27
C ARG A 80 3.80 -5.78 13.32
N ARG A 81 3.18 -5.64 12.16
CA ARG A 81 3.48 -4.60 11.17
C ARG A 81 2.22 -3.78 10.93
N GLN A 82 2.29 -2.46 11.03
CA GLN A 82 1.10 -1.62 10.85
C GLN A 82 0.82 -1.44 9.35
N ILE A 83 -0.43 -1.71 8.96
CA ILE A 83 -0.91 -1.55 7.59
C ILE A 83 -1.76 -0.29 7.55
N MET A 84 -1.41 0.61 6.64
CA MET A 84 -2.14 1.84 6.37
C MET A 84 -2.71 1.78 4.96
N TYR A 85 -3.94 2.28 4.81
CA TYR A 85 -4.65 2.31 3.54
C TYR A 85 -4.91 3.76 3.13
N MET A 86 -4.64 4.08 1.88
CA MET A 86 -4.94 5.37 1.28
C MET A 86 -5.60 5.16 -0.08
N GLY A 87 -6.93 5.11 -0.06
CA GLY A 87 -7.73 5.12 -1.29
C GLY A 87 -7.90 6.53 -1.85
N ARG A 88 -8.52 6.62 -3.03
CA ARG A 88 -8.79 7.87 -3.76
C ARG A 88 -9.36 8.98 -2.88
N GLU A 89 -10.38 8.70 -2.07
CA GLU A 89 -11.01 9.72 -1.22
C GLU A 89 -10.00 10.37 -0.27
N LYS A 90 -9.18 9.56 0.41
CA LYS A 90 -8.18 10.07 1.33
C LYS A 90 -7.10 10.90 0.63
N ILE A 91 -6.70 10.52 -0.59
CA ILE A 91 -5.77 11.30 -1.42
C ILE A 91 -6.36 12.68 -1.73
N VAL A 92 -7.62 12.72 -2.18
CA VAL A 92 -8.31 13.99 -2.50
C VAL A 92 -8.47 14.85 -1.26
N THR A 93 -8.87 14.26 -0.13
CA THR A 93 -8.97 14.97 1.15
C THR A 93 -7.63 15.60 1.54
N LEU A 94 -6.54 14.82 1.52
CA LEU A 94 -5.22 15.34 1.88
C LEU A 94 -4.76 16.42 0.90
N TRP A 95 -5.06 16.29 -0.38
CA TRP A 95 -4.72 17.30 -1.39
C TRP A 95 -5.42 18.64 -1.12
N LEU A 96 -6.71 18.61 -0.77
CA LEU A 96 -7.49 19.79 -0.41
C LEU A 96 -7.02 20.41 0.91
N GLU A 97 -6.84 19.60 1.96
CA GLU A 97 -6.41 20.04 3.30
C GLU A 97 -5.03 20.71 3.28
N ASN A 98 -4.14 20.26 2.40
CA ASN A 98 -2.77 20.77 2.30
C ASN A 98 -2.60 21.82 1.20
N ASN A 99 -3.69 22.21 0.50
CA ASN A 99 -3.70 23.19 -0.58
C ASN A 99 -2.59 22.97 -1.62
N LEU A 100 -2.37 21.70 -1.99
CA LEU A 100 -1.30 21.31 -2.90
C LEU A 100 -1.64 21.74 -4.34
N PRO A 101 -0.69 22.25 -5.13
CA PRO A 101 -0.96 22.57 -6.52
C PRO A 101 -1.31 21.30 -7.32
N VAL A 102 -2.18 21.43 -8.33
CA VAL A 102 -2.41 20.35 -9.29
C VAL A 102 -1.08 20.07 -10.01
N PRO A 103 -0.61 18.80 -10.09
CA PRO A 103 0.59 18.47 -10.84
C PRO A 103 0.44 18.94 -12.29
N ARG A 104 1.41 19.70 -12.80
CA ARG A 104 1.43 20.07 -14.22
C ARG A 104 1.67 18.79 -15.01
N THR A 105 0.74 18.43 -15.89
CA THR A 105 0.97 17.40 -16.90
C THR A 105 2.09 17.85 -17.81
N SER A 106 3.18 17.08 -17.85
CA SER A 106 4.23 17.18 -18.86
C SER A 106 3.72 16.77 -20.23
#